data_AF-W4UQ79-F1
#
_entry.id   AF-W4UQ79-F1
#
_cell.length_a   1.000
_cell.length_b   1.000
_cell.length_c   1.000
_cell.angle_alpha   90.00
_cell.angle_beta   90.00
_cell.angle_gamma   90.00
#
_symmetry.space_group_name_H-M   'P 1'
#
loop_
_entity.id
_entity.type
_entity.pdbx_description
1 polymer ?
#
loop_
_entity_poly.entity_id
_entity_poly.type
_entity_poly.pdbx_seq_one_letter_code
_entity_poly.pdbx_strand_id
1 'polypeptide(L)'
;MLLSIHWNPDPELFKFFGVSIRYYGLLWAVGIFLAYLVVHYQYRDKKIDEKLFDPLFFYCFFGILIGARLGHCFFYNPDYYLTSGKGWLR
;
A
#
# COMPACT_ATOMS: atom_id res chain seq x y z
N MET A 1 10.89 -19.93 -34.39
CA MET A 1 10.04 -20.22 -33.22
C MET A 1 10.60 -19.42 -32.06
N LEU A 2 9.91 -18.35 -31.61
CA LEU A 2 10.29 -17.62 -30.40
C LEU A 2 9.77 -18.43 -29.20
N LEU A 3 10.63 -19.25 -28.58
CA LEU A 3 10.25 -20.19 -27.50
C LEU A 3 10.23 -19.56 -26.10
N SER A 4 10.53 -18.27 -25.97
CA SER A 4 10.42 -17.57 -24.69
C SER A 4 10.20 -16.07 -24.90
N ILE A 5 9.29 -15.52 -24.10
CA ILE A 5 9.08 -14.07 -23.99
C ILE A 5 10.05 -13.59 -22.92
N HIS A 6 11.02 -12.75 -23.31
CA HIS A 6 11.96 -12.14 -22.37
C HIS A 6 11.23 -11.05 -21.55
N TRP A 7 10.68 -11.44 -20.40
CA TRP A 7 9.97 -10.58 -19.49
C TRP A 7 10.93 -9.87 -18.53
N ASN A 8 11.60 -8.83 -19.02
CA ASN A 8 12.44 -7.94 -18.19
C ASN A 8 11.98 -6.48 -18.33
N PRO A 9 10.76 -6.14 -17.86
CA PRO A 9 10.35 -4.75 -17.79
C PRO A 9 11.18 -4.04 -16.70
N ASP A 10 11.79 -2.91 -17.06
CA ASP A 10 12.49 -2.07 -16.09
C ASP A 10 11.52 -1.66 -14.96
N PRO A 11 11.85 -1.93 -13.68
CA PRO A 11 10.94 -1.65 -12.58
C PRO A 11 10.84 -0.15 -12.24
N GLU A 12 11.68 0.67 -12.86
CA GLU A 12 11.81 2.11 -12.63
C GLU A 12 11.06 2.89 -13.72
N LEU A 13 10.00 3.62 -13.34
CA LEU A 13 9.23 4.45 -14.26
C LEU A 13 10.02 5.67 -14.71
N PHE A 14 10.49 6.44 -13.75
CA PHE A 14 11.27 7.66 -13.95
C PHE A 14 12.12 7.92 -12.70
N LYS A 15 13.37 8.36 -12.90
CA LYS A 15 14.23 8.87 -11.83
C LYS A 15 13.95 10.35 -11.68
N PHE A 16 13.07 10.71 -10.75
CA PHE A 16 12.87 12.11 -10.39
C PHE A 16 13.74 12.40 -9.17
N PHE A 17 14.77 13.23 -9.34
CA PHE A 17 15.60 13.73 -8.24
C PHE A 17 16.24 12.65 -7.34
N GLY A 18 16.76 11.57 -7.93
CA GLY A 18 17.45 10.50 -7.19
C GLY A 18 16.54 9.49 -6.48
N VAL A 19 15.22 9.66 -6.58
CA VAL A 19 14.24 8.67 -6.12
C VAL A 19 13.70 7.91 -7.33
N SER A 20 14.04 6.63 -7.44
CA SER A 20 13.46 5.75 -8.46
C SER A 20 12.01 5.44 -8.10
N ILE A 21 11.04 6.07 -8.77
CA ILE A 21 9.63 5.73 -8.61
C ILE A 21 9.40 4.38 -9.30
N ARG A 22 9.03 3.37 -8.51
CA ARG A 22 8.71 2.03 -9.02
C ARG A 22 7.24 1.95 -9.42
N TYR A 23 6.94 1.19 -10.48
CA TYR A 23 5.56 0.90 -10.90
C TYR A 23 4.68 0.41 -9.74
N TYR A 24 5.25 -0.44 -8.87
CA TYR A 24 4.56 -0.95 -7.70
C TYR A 24 4.05 0.17 -6.77
N GLY A 25 4.89 1.16 -6.46
CA GLY A 25 4.52 2.28 -5.60
C GLY A 25 3.46 3.17 -6.24
N LEU A 26 3.56 3.39 -7.56
CA LEU A 26 2.57 4.15 -8.32
C LEU A 26 1.21 3.45 -8.30
N LEU A 27 1.16 2.15 -8.58
CA LEU A 27 -0.07 1.35 -8.54
C LEU A 27 -0.71 1.39 -7.16
N TRP A 28 0.09 1.37 -6.10
CA TRP A 28 -0.39 1.54 -4.74
C TRP A 28 -1.04 2.91 -4.50
N ALA A 29 -0.36 3.99 -4.91
CA ALA A 29 -0.89 5.34 -4.79
C ALA A 29 -2.20 5.52 -5.58
N VAL A 30 -2.26 5.00 -6.80
CA VAL A 30 -3.48 5.01 -7.63
C VAL A 30 -4.59 4.19 -6.98
N GLY A 31 -4.28 3.03 -6.41
CA GLY A 31 -5.26 2.20 -5.71
C GLY A 31 -5.89 2.91 -4.51
N ILE A 32 -5.07 3.57 -3.68
CA ILE A 32 -5.56 4.36 -2.54
C ILE A 32 -6.40 5.54 -3.01
N PHE A 33 -5.96 6.23 -4.08
CA PHE A 33 -6.71 7.35 -4.65
C PHE A 33 -8.08 6.92 -5.19
N LEU A 34 -8.16 5.79 -5.89
CA LEU A 34 -9.43 5.23 -6.36
C LEU A 34 -10.32 4.81 -5.18
N ALA A 35 -9.75 4.19 -4.15
CA ALA A 35 -10.50 3.82 -2.95
C ALA A 35 -11.10 5.07 -2.26
N TYR A 36 -10.32 6.16 -2.15
CA TYR A 36 -10.81 7.44 -1.65
C TYR A 36 -12.01 7.94 -2.46
N LEU A 37 -11.92 7.95 -3.79
CA LEU A 37 -13.01 8.42 -4.65
C LEU A 37 -14.28 7.57 -4.51
N VAL A 38 -14.14 6.24 -4.46
CA VAL A 38 -15.28 5.32 -4.33
C VAL A 38 -16.00 5.53 -3.00
N VAL A 39 -15.25 5.61 -1.89
CA VAL A 39 -15.85 5.78 -0.56
C VAL A 39 -16.43 7.19 -0.44
N HIS A 40 -15.75 8.22 -0.93
CA HIS A 40 -16.28 9.58 -0.96
C HIS A 40 -17.59 9.68 -1.76
N TYR A 41 -17.67 9.03 -2.92
CA TYR A 41 -18.89 8.93 -3.71
C TYR A 41 -20.03 8.28 -2.91
N GLN A 42 -19.74 7.18 -2.20
CA GLN A 42 -20.73 6.46 -1.41
C GLN A 42 -21.23 7.25 -0.20
N TYR A 43 -20.37 8.06 0.42
CA TYR A 43 -20.76 8.96 1.52
C TYR A 43 -21.70 10.07 1.05
N ARG A 44 -21.45 10.62 -0.15
CA ARG A 44 -22.34 11.62 -0.77
C ARG A 44 -23.71 11.05 -1.11
N ASP A 45 -23.76 9.85 -1.67
CA ASP A 45 -25.02 9.15 -1.98
C ASP A 45 -25.87 8.93 -0.72
N LYS A 46 -25.23 8.53 0.38
CA LYS A 46 -25.90 8.29 1.67
C LYS A 46 -26.18 9.56 2.49
N LYS A 47 -25.81 10.76 2.00
CA LYS A 47 -25.91 12.06 2.71
C LYS A 47 -25.30 12.03 4.12
N ILE A 48 -24.21 11.28 4.29
CA ILE A 48 -23.48 11.23 5.56
C ILE A 48 -22.53 12.43 5.61
N ASP A 49 -22.40 13.05 6.78
CA ASP A 49 -21.53 14.20 6.97
C ASP A 49 -20.08 13.84 6.60
N GLU A 50 -19.47 14.61 5.69
CA GLU A 50 -18.10 14.41 5.21
C GLU A 50 -17.08 14.49 6.36
N LYS A 51 -17.42 15.13 7.48
CA LYS A 51 -16.56 15.19 8.68
C LYS A 51 -16.28 13.83 9.32
N LEU A 52 -17.14 12.84 9.10
CA LEU A 52 -16.95 11.47 9.60
C LEU A 52 -16.09 10.63 8.66
N PHE A 53 -15.96 11.05 7.40
CA PHE A 53 -15.21 10.33 6.38
C PHE A 53 -13.70 10.48 6.58
N ASP A 54 -13.21 11.69 6.84
CA ASP A 54 -11.79 11.96 7.05
C ASP A 54 -11.16 11.05 8.12
N PRO A 55 -11.67 11.00 9.37
CA PRO A 55 -11.07 10.15 10.40
C PRO A 55 -11.13 8.67 10.02
N LEU A 56 -12.23 8.19 9.43
CA LEU A 56 -12.34 6.77 9.04
C LEU A 56 -11.34 6.40 7.95
N PHE A 57 -11.17 7.26 6.95
CA PHE A 57 -10.17 7.07 5.90
C PHE A 57 -8.76 7.02 6.47
N PHE A 58 -8.41 7.93 7.39
CA PHE A 58 -7.12 7.90 8.07
C PHE A 58 -6.91 6.62 8.89
N TYR A 59 -7.93 6.16 9.64
CA TYR A 59 -7.84 4.89 10.38
C TYR A 59 -7.58 3.71 9.44
N CYS A 60 -8.30 3.61 8.31
CA CYS A 60 -8.06 2.58 7.32
C CYS A 60 -6.68 2.69 6.67
N PHE A 61 -6.24 3.90 6.32
CA PHE A 61 -4.93 4.15 5.71
C PHE A 61 -3.78 3.72 6.61
N PHE A 62 -3.79 4.13 7.89
CA PHE A 62 -2.79 3.68 8.86
C PHE A 62 -2.92 2.19 9.17
N GLY A 63 -4.14 1.65 9.23
CA GLY A 63 -4.40 0.23 9.40
C GLY A 63 -3.79 -0.62 8.28
N ILE A 64 -3.87 -0.16 7.04
CA ILE A 64 -3.26 -0.80 5.87
C ILE A 64 -1.72 -0.74 5.95
N LEU A 65 -1.14 0.42 6.28
CA LEU A 65 0.31 0.58 6.43
C LEU A 65 0.89 -0.31 7.54
N ILE A 66 0.29 -0.26 8.72
CA ILE A 66 0.70 -1.05 9.88
C ILE A 66 0.45 -2.53 9.58
N GLY A 67 -0.74 -2.88 9.09
CA GLY A 67 -1.12 -4.24 8.74
C GLY A 67 -0.23 -4.88 7.69
N ALA A 68 0.19 -4.14 6.66
CA ALA A 68 1.12 -4.63 5.65
C ALA A 68 2.49 -4.98 6.26
N ARG A 69 2.99 -4.14 7.19
CA ARG A 69 4.25 -4.41 7.89
C ARG A 69 4.12 -5.58 8.85
N LEU A 70 3.05 -5.61 9.65
CA LEU A 70 2.76 -6.70 10.57
C LEU A 70 2.57 -8.03 9.86
N GLY A 71 1.80 -8.05 8.78
CA GLY A 71 1.58 -9.23 7.96
C GLY A 71 2.88 -9.74 7.37
N HIS A 72 3.74 -8.86 6.84
CA HIS A 72 5.05 -9.27 6.35
C HIS A 72 5.91 -9.92 7.45
N CYS A 73 5.92 -9.32 8.65
CA CYS A 73 6.66 -9.89 9.78
C CYS A 73 6.09 -11.24 10.23
N PHE A 74 4.77 -11.36 10.33
CA PHE A 74 4.08 -12.54 10.81
C PHE A 74 4.15 -13.72 9.84
N PHE A 75 3.96 -13.47 8.53
CA PHE A 75 3.92 -14.53 7.53
C PHE A 75 5.30 -14.94 7.01
N TYR A 76 6.26 -14.02 6.92
CA TYR A 76 7.57 -14.33 6.31
C TYR A 76 8.68 -14.56 7.35
N ASN A 77 8.57 -14.07 8.59
CA ASN A 77 9.59 -14.26 9.63
C ASN A 77 8.99 -14.52 11.03
N PRO A 78 8.10 -15.52 11.21
CA PRO A 78 7.46 -15.76 12.50
C PRO A 78 8.47 -16.01 13.64
N ASP A 79 9.53 -16.77 13.39
CA ASP A 79 10.55 -17.12 14.39
C ASP A 79 11.39 -15.91 14.86
N TYR A 80 11.69 -14.95 13.97
CA TYR A 80 12.50 -13.79 14.32
C TYR A 80 11.74 -12.78 15.19
N TYR A 81 10.43 -12.62 14.95
CA TYR A 81 9.59 -11.62 15.62
C TYR A 81 8.94 -12.11 16.91
N LEU A 82 8.68 -13.42 17.05
CA LEU A 82 8.07 -14.00 18.25
C LEU A 82 9.10 -14.32 19.35
N THR A 83 10.38 -14.52 18.99
CA THR A 83 11.42 -14.93 19.96
C THR A 83 12.36 -13.78 20.36
N SER A 84 12.46 -12.70 19.57
CA SER A 84 13.34 -11.55 19.86
C SER A 84 12.56 -10.24 19.87
N GLY A 85 12.38 -9.65 21.06
CA GLY A 85 11.76 -8.33 21.26
C GLY A 85 12.45 -7.13 20.59
N LYS A 86 13.44 -7.35 19.71
CA LYS A 86 14.18 -6.33 18.96
C LYS A 86 13.83 -6.27 17.46
N GLY A 87 13.03 -7.21 16.93
CA GLY A 87 12.70 -7.25 15.49
C GLY A 87 11.81 -6.10 14.99
N TRP A 88 11.10 -5.43 15.91
CA TRP A 88 10.06 -4.44 15.61
C TRP A 88 10.58 -3.03 15.26
N LEU A 89 11.85 -2.73 15.52
CA LEU A 89 12.43 -1.37 15.42
C LEU A 89 13.40 -1.17 14.23
N ARG A 90 13.32 -1.99 13.17
CA ARG A 90 14.19 -1.86 11.99
C ARG A 90 13.43 -1.77 10.66
#